data_AF-A0A3C0UZF7-F1
#
_entry.id   AF-A0A3C0UZF7-F1
#
_cell.length_a   1.000
_cell.length_b   1.000
_cell.length_c   1.000
_cell.angle_alpha   90.00
_cell.angle_beta   90.00
_cell.angle_gamma   90.00
#
_symmetry.space_group_name_H-M   'P 1'
#
loop_
_entity.id
_entity.type
_entity.pdbx_description
1 polymer ?
#
loop_
_entity_poly.entity_id
_entity_poly.type
_entity_poly.pdbx_seq_one_letter_code
_entity_poly.pdbx_strand_id
1 'polypeptide(L)'
;MDKDLLVEKLKILFQQEKEITIDAFGLAPAYGGMVSNSFVLGVSAPSMAGDEQPDKIQKIIGLLFSGLKPEERRWIDRVRVYDNVRELKKQAQNDFEEISNNNDSYVSFETELFKLEAV
;
A
#
# COMPACT_ATOMS: atom_id res chain seq x y z
N MET A 1 13.76 -5.69 -10.88
CA MET A 1 13.57 -4.42 -10.17
C MET A 1 13.93 -4.66 -8.72
N ASP A 2 14.41 -3.67 -7.99
CA ASP A 2 14.63 -3.78 -6.55
C ASP A 2 13.47 -3.12 -5.79
N LYS A 3 13.22 -3.52 -4.54
CA LYS A 3 12.18 -2.94 -3.68
C LYS A 3 12.36 -1.43 -3.54
N ASP A 4 13.59 -0.95 -3.40
CA ASP A 4 13.87 0.47 -3.27
C ASP A 4 13.43 1.26 -4.51
N LEU A 5 13.63 0.69 -5.70
CA LEU A 5 13.19 1.31 -6.95
C LEU A 5 11.66 1.33 -7.07
N LEU A 6 10.96 0.30 -6.57
CA LEU A 6 9.51 0.29 -6.51
C LEU A 6 9.01 1.42 -5.59
N VAL A 7 9.62 1.57 -4.42
CA VAL A 7 9.29 2.62 -3.45
C VAL A 7 9.49 4.01 -4.06
N GLU A 8 10.61 4.26 -4.74
CA GLU A 8 10.86 5.55 -5.40
C GLU A 8 9.80 5.85 -6.47
N LYS A 9 9.42 4.86 -7.28
CA LYS A 9 8.38 5.04 -8.29
C LYS A 9 7.02 5.33 -7.68
N LEU A 10 6.65 4.61 -6.61
CA LEU A 10 5.41 4.85 -5.88
C LEU A 10 5.39 6.24 -5.25
N LYS A 11 6.51 6.68 -4.65
CA LYS A 11 6.64 8.06 -4.13
C LYS A 11 6.37 9.09 -5.22
N ILE A 12 7.06 8.98 -6.36
CA ILE A 12 6.90 9.91 -7.48
C ILE A 12 5.46 9.90 -7.98
N LEU A 13 4.88 8.72 -8.17
CA LEU A 13 3.52 8.53 -8.66
C LEU A 13 2.49 9.18 -7.73
N PHE A 14 2.57 8.92 -6.43
CA PHE A 14 1.65 9.48 -5.45
C PHE A 14 1.85 10.99 -5.23
N GLN A 15 3.07 11.51 -5.37
CA GLN A 15 3.32 12.96 -5.32
C GLN A 15 2.83 13.71 -6.56
N GLN A 16 2.78 13.04 -7.71
CA GLN A 16 2.29 13.62 -8.97
C GLN A 16 0.77 13.57 -9.10
N GLU A 17 0.11 12.72 -8.32
CA GLU A 17 -1.35 12.63 -8.27
C GLU A 17 -1.95 13.91 -7.68
N LYS A 18 -3.00 14.43 -8.34
CA LYS A 18 -3.63 15.71 -7.99
C LYS A 18 -5.08 15.55 -7.55
N GLU A 19 -5.74 14.46 -7.96
CA GLU A 19 -7.14 14.19 -7.65
C GLU A 19 -7.30 13.48 -6.30
N ILE A 20 -6.27 12.72 -5.89
CA ILE A 20 -6.27 11.94 -4.66
C ILE A 20 -5.11 12.40 -3.77
N THR A 21 -5.42 12.85 -2.57
CA THR A 21 -4.42 13.13 -1.54
C THR A 21 -4.01 11.83 -0.88
N ILE A 22 -2.78 11.41 -1.14
CA ILE A 22 -2.12 10.30 -0.46
C ILE A 22 -1.07 10.91 0.46
N ASP A 23 -1.14 10.63 1.75
CA ASP A 23 -0.23 11.22 2.76
C ASP A 23 0.80 10.21 3.29
N ALA A 24 0.52 8.92 3.17
CA ALA A 24 1.47 7.86 3.45
C ALA A 24 1.13 6.58 2.68
N PHE A 25 2.14 5.74 2.48
CA PHE A 25 1.96 4.37 2.02
C PHE A 25 2.95 3.43 2.72
N GLY A 26 2.72 2.13 2.64
CA GLY A 26 3.61 1.11 3.15
C GLY A 26 3.63 -0.12 2.28
N LEU A 27 4.75 -0.83 2.33
CA LEU A 27 4.90 -2.13 1.67
C LEU A 27 5.19 -3.19 2.72
N ALA A 28 4.41 -4.26 2.67
CA ALA A 28 4.64 -5.47 3.44
C ALA A 28 4.85 -6.65 2.48
N PRO A 29 5.64 -7.68 2.85
CA PRO A 29 5.77 -8.87 2.01
C PRO A 29 4.43 -9.61 1.92
N ALA A 30 4.08 -10.09 0.72
CA ALA A 30 2.91 -10.93 0.52
C ALA A 30 3.20 -12.39 0.93
N TYR A 31 2.14 -13.12 1.30
CA TYR A 31 2.22 -14.55 1.69
C TYR A 31 3.23 -14.83 2.80
N GLY A 32 3.32 -13.94 3.80
CA GLY A 32 4.29 -14.05 4.89
C GLY A 32 5.75 -14.15 4.39
N GLY A 33 6.11 -13.41 3.35
CA GLY A 33 7.48 -13.39 2.81
C GLY A 33 7.91 -14.63 2.03
N MET A 34 7.02 -15.61 1.81
CA MET A 34 7.34 -16.80 1.01
C MET A 34 7.65 -16.46 -0.45
N VAL A 35 7.15 -15.33 -0.94
CA VAL A 35 7.40 -14.84 -2.31
C VAL A 35 8.21 -13.55 -2.25
N SER A 36 9.50 -13.64 -2.56
CA SER A 36 10.48 -12.55 -2.36
C SER A 36 10.25 -11.29 -3.20
N ASN A 37 9.38 -11.37 -4.23
CA ASN A 37 9.12 -10.28 -5.18
C ASN A 37 7.63 -9.93 -5.24
N SER A 38 6.91 -10.10 -4.13
CA SER A 38 5.47 -9.85 -4.05
C SER A 38 5.14 -9.11 -2.77
N PHE A 39 4.44 -8.00 -2.88
CA PHE A 39 4.20 -7.06 -1.78
C PHE A 39 2.71 -6.69 -1.68
N VAL A 40 2.24 -6.49 -0.45
CA VAL A 40 0.98 -5.83 -0.16
C VAL A 40 1.24 -4.34 0.01
N LEU A 41 0.54 -3.53 -0.77
CA LEU A 41 0.62 -2.07 -0.73
C LEU A 41 -0.52 -1.52 0.13
N GLY A 42 -0.17 -0.97 1.29
CA GLY A 42 -1.07 -0.16 2.10
C GLY A 42 -0.96 1.32 1.72
N VAL A 43 -2.08 2.00 1.51
CA VAL A 43 -2.13 3.42 1.15
C VAL A 43 -3.04 4.16 2.13
N SER A 44 -2.59 5.29 2.65
CA SER A 44 -3.42 6.23 3.40
C SER A 44 -3.87 7.35 2.46
N ALA A 45 -5.18 7.45 2.25
CA ALA A 45 -5.79 8.39 1.31
C ALA A 45 -6.92 9.19 1.98
N PRO A 46 -6.59 10.18 2.81
CA PRO A 46 -7.59 10.95 3.57
C PRO A 46 -8.58 11.72 2.70
N SER A 47 -8.24 12.07 1.45
CA SER A 47 -9.19 12.73 0.54
C SER A 47 -10.34 11.81 0.12
N MET A 48 -10.21 10.50 0.30
CA MET A 48 -11.26 9.52 0.04
C MET A 48 -11.96 9.05 1.32
N ALA A 49 -11.71 9.69 2.47
CA ALA A 49 -12.36 9.32 3.72
C ALA A 49 -13.90 9.34 3.54
N GLY A 50 -14.56 8.23 3.86
CA GLY A 50 -15.99 8.03 3.62
C GLY A 50 -16.40 7.37 2.29
N ASP A 51 -15.50 7.24 1.30
CA ASP A 51 -15.77 6.43 0.10
C ASP A 51 -15.84 4.92 0.48
N GLU A 52 -16.56 4.12 -0.31
CA GLU A 52 -16.59 2.67 -0.12
C GLU A 52 -15.23 2.03 -0.46
N GLN A 53 -14.86 0.99 0.29
CA GLN A 53 -13.57 0.31 0.12
C GLN A 53 -13.29 -0.18 -1.31
N PRO A 54 -14.26 -0.79 -2.04
CA PRO A 54 -14.04 -1.21 -3.43
C PRO A 54 -13.66 -0.04 -4.35
N ASP A 55 -14.28 1.13 -4.18
CA ASP A 55 -14.04 2.31 -5.01
C ASP A 55 -12.67 2.91 -4.75
N LYS A 56 -12.27 3.01 -3.47
CA LYS A 56 -10.93 3.43 -3.06
C LYS A 56 -9.86 2.57 -3.71
N ILE A 57 -10.02 1.25 -3.61
CA ILE A 57 -9.08 0.27 -4.16
C ILE A 57 -9.01 0.41 -5.68
N GLN A 58 -10.15 0.54 -6.37
CA GLN A 58 -10.17 0.72 -7.82
C GLN A 58 -9.44 2.00 -8.27
N LYS A 59 -9.64 3.12 -7.56
CA LYS A 59 -8.94 4.39 -7.85
C LYS A 59 -7.42 4.23 -7.72
N ILE A 60 -6.94 3.64 -6.63
CA ILE A 60 -5.50 3.40 -6.45
C ILE A 60 -4.95 2.41 -7.48
N ILE A 61 -5.68 1.33 -7.79
CA ILE A 61 -5.27 0.39 -8.85
C ILE A 61 -5.19 1.11 -10.21
N GLY A 62 -6.17 1.96 -10.55
CA GLY A 62 -6.16 2.75 -11.78
C GLY A 62 -4.91 3.64 -11.88
N LEU A 63 -4.53 4.26 -10.78
CA LEU A 63 -3.33 5.07 -10.65
C LEU A 63 -2.03 4.25 -10.78
N LEU A 64 -1.97 3.05 -10.21
CA LEU A 64 -0.85 2.13 -10.44
C LEU A 64 -0.76 1.72 -11.91
N PHE A 65 -1.90 1.52 -12.58
CA PHE A 65 -1.96 1.13 -13.99
C PHE A 65 -1.51 2.26 -14.93
N SER A 66 -1.76 3.52 -14.58
CA SER A 66 -1.32 4.68 -15.37
C SER A 66 0.16 5.02 -15.12
N GLY A 67 0.64 4.82 -13.89
CA GLY A 67 1.99 5.24 -13.48
C GLY A 67 3.08 4.17 -13.59
N LEU A 68 2.73 2.88 -13.53
CA LEU A 68 3.69 1.77 -13.49
C LEU A 68 3.57 0.85 -14.70
N LYS A 69 4.72 0.34 -15.14
CA LYS A 69 4.77 -0.69 -16.19
C LYS A 69 4.21 -2.02 -15.68
N PRO A 70 3.71 -2.91 -16.56
CA PRO A 70 3.22 -4.23 -16.15
C PRO A 70 4.24 -5.06 -15.34
N GLU A 71 5.51 -4.98 -15.72
CA GLU A 71 6.63 -5.66 -15.05
C GLU A 71 6.93 -5.13 -13.63
N GLU A 72 6.45 -3.92 -13.33
CA GLU A 72 6.60 -3.25 -12.04
C GLU A 72 5.37 -3.52 -11.18
N ARG A 73 4.18 -3.46 -11.79
CA ARG A 73 2.90 -3.79 -11.13
C ARG A 73 2.84 -5.21 -10.62
N ARG A 74 3.50 -6.18 -11.29
CA ARG A 74 3.52 -7.59 -10.84
C ARG A 74 4.13 -7.77 -9.44
N TRP A 75 4.86 -6.77 -8.92
CA TRP A 75 5.43 -6.78 -7.58
C TRP A 75 4.40 -6.45 -6.50
N ILE A 76 3.24 -5.91 -6.89
CA ILE A 76 2.15 -5.58 -5.98
C ILE A 76 1.09 -6.67 -6.13
N ASP A 77 0.93 -7.51 -5.11
CA ASP A 77 -0.09 -8.57 -5.07
C ASP A 77 -1.46 -7.97 -4.79
N ARG A 78 -1.52 -7.08 -3.80
CA ARG A 78 -2.74 -6.53 -3.23
C ARG A 78 -2.57 -5.09 -2.82
N VAL A 79 -3.67 -4.35 -2.88
CA VAL A 79 -3.77 -2.95 -2.47
C VAL A 79 -4.81 -2.84 -1.36
N ARG A 80 -4.46 -2.16 -0.27
CA ARG A 80 -5.35 -1.80 0.83
C ARG A 80 -5.34 -0.28 0.99
N VAL A 81 -6.52 0.32 1.13
CA VAL A 81 -6.65 1.77 1.23
C VAL A 81 -7.34 2.15 2.55
N TYR A 82 -6.72 3.06 3.28
CA TYR A 82 -7.13 3.51 4.59
C TYR A 82 -7.45 5.00 4.57
N ASP A 83 -8.34 5.42 5.46
CA ASP A 83 -8.83 6.81 5.50
C ASP A 83 -7.82 7.74 6.18
N ASN A 84 -6.83 7.18 6.87
CA ASN A 84 -5.82 7.95 7.58
C ASN A 84 -4.56 7.11 7.90
N VAL A 85 -3.47 7.82 8.19
CA VAL A 85 -2.17 7.21 8.51
C VAL A 85 -2.21 6.38 9.79
N ARG A 86 -3.12 6.66 10.73
CA ARG A 86 -3.20 5.89 11.98
C ARG A 86 -3.69 4.47 11.72
N GLU A 87 -4.70 4.32 10.87
CA GLU A 87 -5.20 3.01 10.43
C GLU A 87 -4.16 2.26 9.60
N LEU A 88 -3.50 2.94 8.65
CA LEU A 88 -2.37 2.37 7.91
C LEU A 88 -1.30 1.83 8.86
N LYS A 89 -0.87 2.63 9.84
CA LYS A 89 0.12 2.22 10.85
C LYS A 89 -0.31 1.03 11.67
N LYS A 90 -1.59 0.99 12.08
CA LYS A 90 -2.14 -0.12 12.86
C LYS A 90 -2.11 -1.42 12.05
N GLN A 91 -2.42 -1.35 10.75
CA GLN A 91 -2.46 -2.52 9.88
C GLN A 91 -1.08 -2.95 9.38
N ALA A 92 -0.15 -2.01 9.27
CA ALA A 92 1.26 -2.29 9.01
C ALA A 92 1.91 -3.21 10.07
N GLN A 93 1.39 -3.21 11.31
CA GLN A 93 1.86 -4.12 12.35
C GLN A 93 1.48 -5.60 12.11
N ASN A 94 0.56 -5.85 11.17
CA ASN A 94 0.11 -7.18 10.81
C ASN A 94 0.23 -7.40 9.29
N ASP A 95 1.20 -6.76 8.64
CA ASP A 95 1.48 -6.90 7.20
C ASP A 95 0.26 -6.63 6.29
N PHE A 96 -0.67 -5.80 6.76
CA PHE A 96 -1.95 -5.50 6.11
C PHE A 96 -2.85 -6.74 5.89
N GLU A 97 -2.65 -7.80 6.68
CA GLU A 97 -3.53 -8.95 6.69
C GLU A 97 -4.90 -8.62 7.32
N GLU A 98 -5.94 -9.23 6.76
CA GLU A 98 -7.28 -9.12 7.30
C GLU A 98 -7.37 -10.07 8.49
N ILE A 99 -7.40 -9.52 9.71
CA ILE A 99 -7.55 -10.31 10.94
C ILE A 99 -8.92 -10.99 10.88
N SER A 100 -8.96 -12.18 10.29
CA SER A 100 -10.03 -13.13 10.51
C SER A 100 -9.86 -13.56 11.96
N ASN A 101 -10.81 -13.21 12.84
CA ASN A 101 -10.78 -13.58 14.26
C ASN A 101 -10.53 -15.08 14.44
N ASN A 102 -9.27 -15.47 14.57
CA ASN A 102 -8.80 -16.74 15.07
C ASN A 102 -7.38 -16.51 15.58
N ASN A 103 -7.18 -16.92 16.83
CA ASN A 103 -5.93 -16.81 17.58
C ASN A 103 -4.80 -17.60 16.89
N ASP A 104 -4.15 -17.01 15.90
CA ASP A 104 -2.87 -17.49 15.43
C ASP A 104 -1.84 -16.37 15.53
N SER A 105 -0.74 -16.71 16.20
CA SER A 105 0.41 -15.85 16.43
C SER A 105 1.13 -15.60 15.11
N TYR A 106 0.65 -14.63 14.34
CA TYR A 106 1.29 -14.25 13.09
C TYR A 106 2.65 -13.60 13.36
N VAL A 107 3.69 -14.12 12.71
CA VAL A 107 5.02 -13.50 12.72
C VAL A 107 4.94 -12.30 11.77
N SER A 108 4.83 -11.10 12.33
CA SER A 108 4.91 -9.86 11.55
C SER A 108 6.29 -9.76 10.92
N PHE A 109 6.31 -9.51 9.61
CA PHE A 109 7.52 -9.14 8.89
C PHE A 109 7.76 -7.64 9.01
N GLU A 110 8.99 -7.19 8.74
CA GLU A 110 9.33 -5.77 8.78
C GLU A 110 8.56 -5.01 7.69
N THR A 111 7.44 -4.39 8.05
CA THR A 111 6.71 -3.47 7.19
C THR A 111 7.36 -2.09 7.22
N GLU A 112 7.64 -1.53 6.04
CA GLU A 112 8.20 -0.19 5.91
C GLU A 112 7.12 0.83 5.56
N LEU A 113 7.07 1.91 6.34
CA LEU A 113 6.14 3.02 6.15
C LEU A 113 6.85 4.23 5.58
N PHE A 114 6.29 4.78 4.50
CA PHE A 114 6.79 5.94 3.80
C PHE A 114 5.78 7.08 3.94
N LYS A 115 6.21 8.18 4.54
CA LYS A 115 5.44 9.43 4.54
C LYS A 115 5.72 10.21 3.25
N LEU A 116 4.67 10.81 2.70
CA LEU A 116 4.80 11.78 1.63
C LEU A 116 4.78 13.16 2.28
N GLU A 117 5.93 13.83 2.33
CA GLU A 117 5.98 15.21 2.83
C GLU A 117 5.26 16.12 1.83
N ALA A 118 4.37 16.98 2.33
CA ALA A 118 3.79 18.04 1.54
C ALA A 118 4.89 19.06 1.22
N VAL A 119 5.11 19.31 -0.08
CA VAL A 119 6.00 20.38 -0.57
C VAL A 119 5.36 21.74 -0.30
#